data_AF-A0A933B9I5-F1
#
_entry.id   AF-A0A933B9I5-F1
#
_cell.length_a   1.000
_cell.length_b   1.000
_cell.length_c   1.000
_cell.angle_alpha   90.00
_cell.angle_beta   90.00
_cell.angle_gamma   90.00
#
_symmetry.space_group_name_H-M   'P 1'
#
loop_
_entity.id
_entity.type
_entity.pdbx_description
1 polymer ?
#
loop_
_entity_poly.entity_id
_entity_poly.type
_entity_poly.pdbx_seq_one_letter_code
_entity_poly.pdbx_strand_id
1 'polypeptide(L)'
;MLRNEKGFTLIELMIVVVIIGILAAIAIPNFIAMQDRARESSVKANMHSFQLAIEDFAVKNTGVYPVAADNAAVLANFPSGAWPKNPFTGANSAATWGADPAAQGVFGANPATTTGYTVKGYGKSALLTLTLTNG
;
A
#
# COMPACT_ATOMS: atom_id res chain seq x y z
N MET A 1 44.38 43.28 10.18
CA MET A 1 43.57 42.45 11.08
C MET A 1 43.63 41.02 10.57
N LEU A 2 44.45 40.15 11.17
CA LEU A 2 44.58 38.75 10.75
C LEU A 2 43.41 37.96 11.35
N ARG A 3 42.52 37.46 10.48
CA ARG A 3 41.42 36.57 10.87
C ARG A 3 42.03 35.23 11.27
N ASN A 4 41.78 34.83 12.52
CA ASN A 4 42.20 33.54 13.06
C ASN A 4 41.26 32.46 12.51
N GLU A 5 41.52 31.98 11.30
CA GLU A 5 40.76 30.88 10.70
C GLU A 5 41.17 29.57 11.38
N LYS A 6 40.41 29.16 12.40
CA LYS A 6 40.53 27.84 13.02
C LYS A 6 40.04 26.79 12.01
N GLY A 7 40.98 26.05 11.41
CA GLY A 7 40.67 24.89 10.58
C GLY A 7 40.06 23.74 11.40
N PHE A 8 39.16 22.98 10.78
CA PHE A 8 38.55 21.78 11.35
C PHE A 8 39.63 20.70 11.52
N THR A 9 39.68 20.02 12.67
CA THR A 9 40.66 18.94 12.86
C THR A 9 40.18 17.64 12.24
N LEU A 10 41.11 16.81 11.74
CA LEU A 10 40.77 15.48 11.23
C LEU A 10 40.14 14.61 12.32
N ILE A 11 40.56 14.75 13.57
CA ILE A 11 40.01 13.98 14.69
C ILE A 11 38.55 14.35 15.01
N GLU A 12 38.17 15.64 14.89
CA GLU A 12 36.78 16.07 15.02
C GLU A 12 35.91 15.41 13.94
N LEU A 13 36.39 15.35 12.70
CA LEU A 13 35.64 14.73 11.62
C LEU A 13 35.55 13.21 11.80
N MET A 14 36.60 12.57 12.28
CA MET A 14 36.63 11.13 12.56
C MET A 14 35.63 10.72 13.65
N ILE A 15 35.54 11.48 14.75
CA ILE A 15 34.59 11.17 15.83
C ILE A 15 33.15 11.32 15.32
N VAL A 16 32.87 12.34 14.50
CA VAL A 16 31.53 12.56 13.93
C VAL A 16 31.08 11.40 13.05
N VAL A 17 31.94 10.92 12.13
CA VAL A 17 31.57 9.80 11.26
C VAL A 17 31.40 8.49 12.03
N VAL A 18 32.15 8.27 13.11
CA VAL A 18 31.98 7.10 13.99
C VAL A 18 30.62 7.15 14.69
N ILE A 19 30.24 8.30 15.25
CA ILE A 19 28.94 8.46 15.92
C ILE A 19 27.79 8.28 14.93
N ILE A 20 27.86 8.92 13.75
CA ILE A 20 26.85 8.75 12.70
C ILE A 20 26.78 7.29 12.24
N GLY A 21 27.92 6.59 12.15
CA GLY A 21 27.98 5.17 11.81
C GLY A 21 27.23 4.28 12.81
N ILE A 22 27.42 4.50 14.12
CA ILE A 22 26.70 3.77 15.17
C ILE A 22 25.20 4.05 15.12
N LEU A 23 24.81 5.33 14.98
CA LEU A 23 23.40 5.71 14.89
C LEU A 23 22.73 5.14 13.64
N ALA A 24 23.40 5.20 12.48
CA ALA A 24 22.89 4.66 11.23
C ALA A 24 22.69 3.14 11.29
N ALA A 25 23.63 2.41 11.92
CA ALA A 25 23.53 0.96 12.07
C ALA A 25 22.25 0.51 12.80
N ILE A 26 21.79 1.29 13.79
CA ILE A 26 20.55 1.01 14.53
C ILE A 26 19.32 1.57 13.80
N ALA A 27 19.43 2.77 13.23
CA ALA A 27 18.29 3.48 12.64
C ALA A 27 17.82 2.87 11.31
N ILE A 28 18.75 2.47 10.43
CA ILE A 28 18.44 1.94 9.09
C ILE A 28 17.52 0.71 9.13
N PRO A 29 17.81 -0.36 9.88
CA PRO A 29 16.93 -1.54 9.89
C PRO A 29 15.53 -1.21 10.45
N ASN A 30 15.45 -0.36 11.47
CA ASN A 30 14.16 0.07 12.02
C ASN A 30 13.37 0.93 11.03
N PHE A 31 14.04 1.83 10.31
CA PHE A 31 13.41 2.66 9.28
C PHE A 31 12.84 1.82 8.13
N ILE A 32 13.56 0.80 7.65
CA ILE A 32 13.07 -0.13 6.61
C ILE A 32 11.82 -0.87 7.11
N ALA A 33 11.85 -1.39 8.34
CA ALA A 33 10.70 -2.08 8.93
C ALA A 33 9.48 -1.16 9.08
N MET A 34 9.69 0.11 9.46
CA MET A 34 8.63 1.11 9.54
C MET A 34 8.03 1.41 8.16
N GLN A 35 8.88 1.57 7.14
CA GLN A 35 8.45 1.80 5.77
C GLN A 35 7.60 0.63 5.25
N ASP A 36 7.99 -0.61 5.54
CA ASP A 36 7.25 -1.80 5.15
C ASP A 36 5.87 -1.88 5.83
N ARG A 37 5.79 -1.58 7.13
CA ARG A 37 4.51 -1.50 7.85
C ARG A 37 3.61 -0.41 7.29
N ALA A 38 4.18 0.74 6.91
CA ALA A 38 3.43 1.83 6.27
C ALA A 38 2.89 1.40 4.91
N ARG A 39 3.68 0.68 4.10
CA ARG A 39 3.22 0.11 2.83
C ARG A 39 2.09 -0.88 3.04
N GLU A 40 2.22 -1.81 3.99
CA GLU A 40 1.14 -2.77 4.31
C GLU A 40 -0.14 -2.08 4.78
N SER A 41 -0.03 -1.04 5.61
CA SER A 41 -1.18 -0.23 6.02
C SER A 41 -1.83 0.47 4.83
N SER A 42 -1.03 0.94 3.86
CA SER A 42 -1.54 1.53 2.63
C SER A 42 -2.25 0.49 1.75
N VAL A 43 -1.76 -0.75 1.66
CA VAL A 43 -2.47 -1.84 0.97
C VAL A 43 -3.84 -2.08 1.61
N LYS A 44 -3.91 -2.13 2.94
CA LYS A 44 -5.19 -2.28 3.65
C LYS A 44 -6.15 -1.12 3.37
N ALA A 45 -5.64 0.11 3.30
CA ALA A 45 -6.45 1.28 2.93
C ALA A 45 -6.97 1.20 1.48
N ASN A 46 -6.14 0.72 0.54
CA ASN A 46 -6.55 0.49 -0.84
C ASN A 46 -7.63 -0.60 -0.93
N MET A 47 -7.47 -1.70 -0.19
CA MET A 47 -8.48 -2.76 -0.08
C MET A 47 -9.80 -2.22 0.46
N HIS A 48 -9.78 -1.38 1.49
CA HIS A 48 -10.98 -0.77 2.03
C HIS A 48 -11.63 0.23 1.06
N SER A 49 -10.83 1.01 0.33
CA SER A 49 -11.35 1.90 -0.72
C SER A 49 -12.03 1.10 -1.85
N PHE A 50 -11.45 -0.03 -2.22
CA PHE A 50 -12.03 -0.95 -3.21
C PHE A 50 -13.31 -1.61 -2.70
N GLN A 51 -13.36 -2.00 -1.43
CA GLN A 51 -14.58 -2.46 -0.78
C GLN A 51 -15.71 -1.44 -0.92
N LEU A 52 -15.46 -0.17 -0.57
CA LEU A 52 -16.46 0.89 -0.68
C LEU A 52 -16.94 1.08 -2.13
N ALA A 53 -16.03 1.01 -3.10
CA ALA A 53 -16.38 1.10 -4.52
C ALA A 53 -17.25 -0.08 -5.00
N ILE A 54 -17.02 -1.28 -4.46
CA ILE A 54 -17.84 -2.47 -4.69
C ILE A 54 -19.22 -2.33 -4.03
N GLU A 55 -19.28 -1.88 -2.78
CA GLU A 55 -20.54 -1.69 -2.06
C GLU A 55 -21.41 -0.62 -2.74
N ASP A 56 -20.82 0.48 -3.18
CA ASP A 56 -21.50 1.51 -3.95
C ASP A 56 -22.05 0.97 -5.29
N PHE A 57 -21.31 0.06 -5.94
CA PHE A 57 -21.83 -0.65 -7.12
C PHE A 57 -23.04 -1.51 -6.75
N ALA A 58 -22.96 -2.29 -5.68
CA ALA A 58 -24.05 -3.17 -5.27
C ALA A 58 -25.32 -2.38 -4.90
N VAL A 59 -25.18 -1.25 -4.21
CA VAL A 59 -26.31 -0.35 -3.89
C VAL A 59 -27.00 0.15 -5.16
N LYS A 60 -26.23 0.52 -6.19
CA LYS A 60 -26.77 0.98 -7.49
C LYS A 60 -27.40 -0.15 -8.31
N ASN A 61 -26.98 -1.40 -8.09
CA ASN A 61 -27.41 -2.57 -8.87
C ASN A 61 -28.32 -3.51 -8.08
N THR A 62 -29.14 -2.97 -7.17
CA THR A 62 -30.16 -3.75 -6.42
C THR A 62 -29.55 -4.92 -5.62
N GLY A 63 -28.38 -4.71 -5.01
CA GLY A 63 -27.68 -5.70 -4.20
C GLY A 63 -26.83 -6.70 -4.99
N VAL A 64 -26.71 -6.54 -6.32
CA VAL A 64 -25.83 -7.37 -7.16
C VAL A 64 -24.39 -6.87 -7.07
N TYR A 65 -23.49 -7.72 -6.59
CA TYR A 65 -22.06 -7.41 -6.53
C TYR A 65 -21.38 -7.49 -7.91
N PRO A 66 -20.36 -6.66 -8.15
CA PRO A 66 -19.65 -6.62 -9.43
C PRO A 66 -18.81 -7.88 -9.65
N VAL A 67 -18.70 -8.28 -10.91
CA VAL A 67 -17.78 -9.32 -11.37
C VAL A 67 -16.68 -8.71 -12.25
N ALA A 68 -15.78 -9.54 -12.79
CA ALA A 68 -14.67 -9.08 -13.63
C ALA A 68 -15.11 -8.19 -14.82
N ALA A 69 -16.32 -8.42 -15.36
CA ALA A 69 -16.89 -7.62 -16.44
C ALA A 69 -17.20 -6.17 -16.02
N ASP A 70 -17.47 -5.93 -14.74
CA ASP A 70 -17.89 -4.63 -14.20
C ASP A 70 -16.70 -3.77 -13.75
N ASN A 71 -15.47 -4.17 -14.05
CA ASN A 71 -14.25 -3.51 -13.61
C ASN A 71 -14.23 -1.99 -13.89
N ALA A 72 -14.75 -1.57 -15.05
CA ALA A 72 -14.82 -0.15 -15.41
C ALA A 72 -15.85 0.62 -14.56
N ALA A 73 -16.97 -0.02 -14.20
CA ALA A 73 -17.98 0.59 -13.34
C ALA A 73 -17.48 0.73 -11.90
N VAL A 74 -16.74 -0.28 -11.40
CA VAL A 74 -16.10 -0.20 -10.08
C VAL A 74 -15.03 0.89 -10.04
N LEU A 75 -14.23 1.03 -11.10
CA LEU A 75 -13.25 2.12 -11.23
C LEU A 75 -13.92 3.50 -11.15
N ALA A 76 -15.09 3.66 -11.77
CA ALA A 76 -15.82 4.93 -11.76
C ALA A 76 -16.38 5.31 -10.37
N ASN A 77 -16.54 4.34 -9.46
CA ASN A 77 -17.00 4.60 -8.09
C ASN A 77 -15.87 5.12 -7.17
N PHE A 78 -14.60 5.11 -7.61
CA PHE A 78 -13.53 5.74 -6.84
C PHE A 78 -13.63 7.27 -6.93
N PRO A 79 -13.40 8.01 -5.83
CA PRO A 79 -13.48 9.48 -5.83
C PRO A 79 -12.56 10.16 -6.84
N SER A 80 -11.40 9.54 -7.13
CA SER A 80 -10.41 10.02 -8.09
C SER A 80 -10.69 9.61 -9.54
N GLY A 81 -11.67 8.73 -9.79
CA GLY A 81 -11.89 8.07 -11.08
C GLY A 81 -10.69 7.21 -11.54
N ALA A 82 -9.77 6.88 -10.64
CA ALA A 82 -8.53 6.18 -10.93
C ALA A 82 -8.24 5.15 -9.84
N TRP A 83 -7.64 4.03 -10.22
CA TRP A 83 -7.24 2.99 -9.28
C TRP A 83 -6.24 3.53 -8.25
N PRO A 84 -6.34 3.11 -6.98
CA PRO A 84 -5.35 3.44 -5.97
C PRO A 84 -3.93 3.07 -6.39
N LYS A 85 -2.97 3.90 -5.95
CA LYS A 85 -1.56 3.65 -6.18
C LYS A 85 -1.08 2.49 -5.32
N ASN A 86 -0.26 1.65 -5.92
CA ASN A 86 0.44 0.59 -5.24
C ASN A 86 1.58 1.17 -4.40
N PRO A 87 1.63 0.92 -3.09
CA PRO A 87 2.64 1.49 -2.20
C PRO A 87 4.06 0.93 -2.40
N PHE A 88 4.22 -0.16 -3.15
CA PHE A 88 5.52 -0.78 -3.47
C PHE A 88 6.10 -0.30 -4.81
N THR A 89 5.25 0.01 -5.79
CA THR A 89 5.69 0.41 -7.15
C THR A 89 5.41 1.88 -7.49
N GLY A 90 4.50 2.54 -6.75
CA GLY A 90 4.07 3.91 -7.01
C GLY A 90 3.12 4.08 -8.20
N ALA A 91 2.83 3.00 -8.94
CA ALA A 91 1.91 3.00 -10.08
C ALA A 91 0.48 2.67 -9.65
N ASN A 92 -0.51 3.11 -10.42
CA ASN A 92 -1.90 2.70 -10.22
C ASN A 92 -2.01 1.17 -10.42
N SER A 93 -2.74 0.48 -9.55
CA SER A 93 -2.94 -0.98 -9.64
C SER A 93 -4.41 -1.31 -9.78
N ALA A 94 -4.78 -1.88 -10.93
CA ALA A 94 -6.13 -2.37 -11.14
C ALA A 94 -6.44 -3.56 -10.23
N ALA A 95 -7.72 -3.73 -9.90
CA ALA A 95 -8.17 -4.87 -9.12
C ALA A 95 -7.98 -6.19 -9.89
N THR A 96 -7.49 -7.22 -9.20
CA THR A 96 -7.51 -8.60 -9.69
C THR A 96 -8.87 -9.24 -9.40
N TRP A 97 -9.47 -9.90 -10.37
CA TRP A 97 -10.80 -10.50 -10.23
C TRP A 97 -10.75 -12.02 -10.40
N GLY A 98 -11.42 -12.75 -9.51
CA GLY A 98 -11.56 -14.21 -9.60
C GLY A 98 -10.27 -15.00 -9.33
N ALA A 99 -9.22 -14.33 -8.86
CA ALA A 99 -7.95 -14.93 -8.45
C ALA A 99 -7.33 -14.12 -7.32
N ASP A 100 -6.48 -14.77 -6.52
CA ASP A 100 -5.76 -14.08 -5.46
C ASP A 100 -4.69 -13.15 -6.07
N PRO A 101 -4.56 -11.91 -5.57
CA PRO A 101 -3.46 -11.03 -5.96
C PRO A 101 -2.11 -11.73 -5.74
N ALA A 102 -1.24 -11.71 -6.75
CA ALA A 102 0.03 -12.44 -6.72
C ALA A 102 1.28 -11.54 -6.55
N ALA A 103 1.11 -10.22 -6.48
CA ALA A 103 2.20 -9.25 -6.41
C ALA A 103 1.95 -8.19 -5.33
N GLN A 104 3.03 -7.75 -4.68
CA GLN A 104 3.00 -6.76 -3.59
C GLN A 104 2.19 -5.51 -3.96
N GLY A 105 1.28 -5.13 -3.07
CA GLY A 105 0.43 -3.96 -3.20
C GLY A 105 -0.74 -4.09 -4.19
N VAL A 106 -0.88 -5.23 -4.86
CA VAL A 106 -2.05 -5.53 -5.68
C VAL A 106 -3.19 -5.99 -4.77
N PHE A 107 -4.40 -5.55 -5.09
CA PHE A 107 -5.64 -5.93 -4.41
C PHE A 107 -6.64 -6.47 -5.43
N GLY A 108 -7.72 -7.07 -4.94
CA GLY A 108 -8.70 -7.73 -5.78
C GLY A 108 -9.82 -8.40 -5.01
N ALA A 109 -10.75 -9.02 -5.74
CA ALA A 109 -11.83 -9.80 -5.16
C ALA A 109 -11.71 -11.27 -5.61
N ASN A 110 -11.72 -12.20 -4.65
CA ASN A 110 -11.74 -13.63 -4.93
C ASN A 110 -12.44 -14.46 -3.82
N PRO A 111 -13.53 -15.19 -4.11
CA PRO A 111 -14.22 -15.20 -5.39
C PRO A 111 -14.94 -13.87 -5.65
N ALA A 112 -15.12 -13.53 -6.92
CA ALA A 112 -15.91 -12.39 -7.35
C ALA A 112 -17.25 -12.91 -7.87
N THR A 113 -18.23 -13.03 -6.97
CA THR A 113 -19.57 -13.51 -7.30
C THR A 113 -20.59 -12.40 -7.11
N THR A 114 -21.71 -12.49 -7.81
CA THR A 114 -22.81 -11.52 -7.73
C THR A 114 -23.50 -11.50 -6.36
N THR A 115 -23.34 -12.55 -5.55
CA THR A 115 -23.99 -12.72 -4.24
C THR A 115 -23.05 -12.41 -3.06
N GLY A 116 -21.74 -12.31 -3.30
CA GLY A 116 -20.75 -12.04 -2.27
C GLY A 116 -19.33 -11.97 -2.81
N TYR A 117 -18.46 -11.29 -2.06
CA TYR A 117 -17.07 -11.06 -2.45
C TYR A 117 -16.15 -11.14 -1.24
N THR A 118 -14.88 -11.49 -1.47
CA THR A 118 -13.83 -11.40 -0.45
C THR A 118 -12.72 -10.53 -1.02
N VAL A 119 -12.45 -9.40 -0.38
CA VAL A 119 -11.36 -8.51 -0.81
C VAL A 119 -10.05 -9.06 -0.28
N LYS A 120 -9.11 -9.26 -1.19
CA LYS A 120 -7.75 -9.69 -0.87
C LYS A 120 -6.76 -8.67 -1.38
N GLY A 121 -5.64 -8.55 -0.70
CA GLY A 121 -4.49 -7.77 -1.13
C GLY A 121 -3.21 -8.50 -0.80
N TYR A 122 -2.14 -8.23 -1.53
CA TYR A 122 -0.84 -8.80 -1.24
C TYR A 122 0.00 -7.79 -0.47
N GLY A 123 0.39 -8.11 0.76
CA GLY A 123 1.29 -7.31 1.59
C GLY A 123 2.74 -7.42 1.13
N LYS A 124 3.71 -7.26 2.05
CA LYS A 124 5.13 -7.44 1.71
C LYS A 124 5.46 -8.90 1.35
N SER A 125 4.92 -9.85 2.09
CA SER A 125 5.31 -11.26 1.96
C SER A 125 4.16 -12.26 2.03
N ALA A 126 2.93 -11.78 2.24
CA ALA A 126 1.77 -12.63 2.42
C ALA A 126 0.50 -11.96 1.91
N LEU A 127 -0.51 -12.80 1.63
CA LEU A 127 -1.87 -12.35 1.36
C LEU A 127 -2.50 -11.77 2.64
N LEU A 128 -2.95 -10.54 2.52
CA LEU A 128 -3.84 -9.85 3.44
C LEU A 128 -5.27 -10.12 2.96
N THR A 129 -6.10 -10.70 3.82
CA THR A 129 -7.50 -11.00 3.47
C THR A 129 -8.43 -10.14 4.32
N LEU A 130 -9.36 -9.46 3.67
CA LEU A 130 -10.50 -8.81 4.28
C LEU A 130 -11.75 -9.54 3.80
N THR A 131 -12.19 -10.51 4.59
CA THR A 131 -13.42 -11.26 4.31
C THR A 131 -14.61 -10.45 4.78
N LEU A 132 -15.49 -10.13 3.84
CA LEU A 132 -16.75 -9.47 4.11
C LEU A 132 -17.83 -10.40 3.59
N THR A 133 -18.53 -11.04 4.51
CA THR A 133 -19.71 -11.83 4.16
C THR A 133 -20.88 -10.86 4.10
N ASN A 134 -21.71 -10.95 3.06
CA ASN A 134 -22.98 -10.25 3.03
C ASN A 134 -23.78 -10.64 4.29
N GLY A 135 -24.37 -9.66 4.96
CA GLY A 135 -25.25 -9.91 6.11
C GLY A 135 -26.49 -10.66 5.70
#